data_AF-A0A6H2DKH3-F1
#
_entry.id   AF-A0A6H2DKH3-F1
#
_cell.length_a   1.000
_cell.length_b   1.000
_cell.length_c   1.000
_cell.angle_alpha   90.00
_cell.angle_beta   90.00
_cell.angle_gamma   90.00
#
_symmetry.space_group_name_H-M   'P 1'
#
loop_
_entity.id
_entity.type
_entity.pdbx_description
1 polymer ?
#
loop_
_entity_poly.entity_id
_entity_poly.type
_entity_poly.pdbx_seq_one_letter_code
_entity_poly.pdbx_strand_id
1 'polypeptide(L)'
;MVTPSPFASPLLAQAAAPAPSPEQVAADQLMADENWEGAVTAFRKLLKSDPDNAANRASLGQAQHRGGNAKAARQSYLKALENGFQPASRLRYRLALIALETGDSG
;
A
#
# COMPACT_ATOMS: atom_id res chain seq x y z
N MET A 1 -40.94 -30.20 19.23
CA MET A 1 -39.53 -30.40 19.59
C MET A 1 -38.69 -29.85 18.45
N VAL A 2 -38.10 -28.66 18.64
CA VAL A 2 -37.19 -28.02 17.67
C VAL A 2 -35.90 -27.75 18.43
N THR A 3 -34.83 -28.44 18.07
CA THR A 3 -33.48 -28.07 18.45
C THR A 3 -32.95 -27.15 17.35
N PRO A 4 -32.72 -25.84 17.58
CA PRO A 4 -31.93 -25.06 16.64
C PRO A 4 -30.45 -25.42 16.80
N SER A 5 -29.79 -25.73 15.68
CA SER A 5 -28.35 -26.01 15.60
C SER A 5 -27.51 -24.77 15.96
N PRO A 6 -26.37 -24.91 16.69
CA PRO A 6 -25.47 -23.81 16.98
C PRO A 6 -24.45 -23.65 15.85
N PHE A 7 -24.85 -23.03 14.75
CA PHE A 7 -23.89 -22.45 13.79
C PHE A 7 -23.90 -20.94 13.92
N ALA A 8 -23.40 -20.44 15.06
CA ALA A 8 -22.84 -19.11 15.12
C ALA A 8 -21.42 -19.20 14.56
N SER A 9 -21.27 -19.23 13.23
CA SER A 9 -19.98 -18.90 12.64
C SER A 9 -19.68 -17.47 13.04
N PRO A 10 -18.55 -17.17 13.72
CA PRO A 10 -18.17 -15.79 13.94
C PRO A 10 -18.02 -15.18 12.56
N LEU A 11 -18.87 -14.20 12.28
CA LEU A 11 -18.73 -13.31 11.15
C LEU A 11 -17.28 -12.82 11.23
N LEU A 12 -16.40 -13.34 10.36
CA LEU A 12 -15.07 -12.80 10.18
C LEU A 12 -15.29 -11.32 10.03
N ALA A 13 -14.92 -10.57 11.07
CA ALA A 13 -14.88 -9.14 11.03
C ALA A 13 -14.03 -8.85 9.81
N GLN A 14 -14.70 -8.50 8.72
CA GLN A 14 -14.07 -7.83 7.61
C GLN A 14 -13.51 -6.60 8.29
N ALA A 15 -12.23 -6.68 8.67
CA ALA A 15 -11.51 -5.57 9.25
C ALA A 15 -11.45 -4.58 8.10
N ALA A 16 -12.52 -3.76 8.01
CA ALA A 16 -12.45 -2.46 7.40
C ALA A 16 -11.16 -1.89 7.97
N ALA A 17 -10.19 -1.64 7.08
CA ALA A 17 -8.89 -1.15 7.48
C ALA A 17 -9.14 -0.04 8.51
N PRO A 18 -8.48 -0.08 9.69
CA PRO A 18 -8.70 0.91 10.72
C PRO A 18 -8.59 2.29 10.08
N ALA A 19 -9.45 3.21 10.52
CA ALA A 19 -9.46 4.58 10.00
C ALA A 19 -8.02 5.11 9.93
N PRO A 20 -7.65 5.84 8.86
CA PRO A 20 -6.28 6.28 8.69
C PRO A 20 -5.85 7.09 9.90
N SER A 21 -4.71 6.70 10.47
CA SER A 21 -4.06 7.44 11.54
C SER A 21 -3.80 8.89 11.11
N PRO A 22 -3.72 9.85 12.05
CA PRO A 22 -3.35 11.22 11.72
C PRO A 22 -2.04 11.31 10.91
N GLU A 23 -1.09 10.41 11.17
CA GLU A 23 0.15 10.34 10.39
C GLU A 23 -0.07 9.84 8.96
N GLN A 24 -1.02 8.93 8.72
CA GLN A 24 -1.44 8.53 7.38
C GLN A 24 -2.12 9.68 6.64
N VAL A 25 -3.03 10.40 7.31
CA VAL A 25 -3.70 11.57 6.71
C VAL A 25 -2.66 12.63 6.31
N ALA A 26 -1.68 12.91 7.17
CA ALA A 26 -0.60 13.83 6.83
C ALA A 26 0.28 13.33 5.67
N ALA A 27 0.57 12.03 5.60
CA ALA A 27 1.31 11.44 4.48
C ALA A 27 0.53 11.54 3.17
N ASP A 28 -0.79 11.31 3.20
CA ASP A 28 -1.68 11.44 2.05
C ASP A 28 -1.85 12.91 1.62
N GLN A 29 -1.83 13.86 2.54
CA GLN A 29 -1.78 15.29 2.22
C GLN A 29 -0.50 15.64 1.46
N LEU A 30 0.67 15.14 1.91
CA LEU A 30 1.93 15.35 1.19
C LEU A 30 1.90 14.76 -0.23
N MET A 31 1.16 13.66 -0.44
CA MET A 31 0.90 13.12 -1.77
C MET A 31 0.00 14.03 -2.62
N ALA A 32 -1.00 14.66 -2.02
CA ALA A 32 -1.88 15.60 -2.69
C ALA A 32 -1.17 16.91 -3.06
N ASP A 33 -0.25 17.35 -2.22
CA ASP A 33 0.60 18.54 -2.41
C ASP A 33 1.76 18.29 -3.40
N GLU A 34 1.85 17.09 -3.98
CA GLU A 34 2.95 16.65 -4.85
C GLU A 34 4.33 16.72 -4.18
N ASN A 35 4.37 16.80 -2.85
CA ASN A 35 5.59 16.77 -2.06
C ASN A 35 6.06 15.32 -1.89
N TRP A 36 6.60 14.76 -2.97
CA TRP A 36 7.00 13.36 -3.05
C TRP A 36 8.07 12.99 -2.02
N GLU A 37 9.04 13.86 -1.77
CA GLU A 37 10.10 13.62 -0.79
C GLU A 37 9.56 13.60 0.65
N GLY A 38 8.67 14.55 0.97
CA GLY A 38 7.95 14.60 2.23
C GLY A 38 7.10 13.34 2.43
N ALA A 39 6.32 12.94 1.41
CA ALA A 39 5.50 11.75 1.44
C ALA A 39 6.33 10.48 1.64
N VAL A 40 7.47 10.34 0.93
CA VAL A 40 8.40 9.23 1.12
C VAL A 40 8.88 9.14 2.57
N THR A 41 9.23 10.28 3.17
CA THR A 41 9.68 10.33 4.56
C THR A 41 8.57 9.95 5.53
N ALA A 42 7.35 10.44 5.30
CA ALA A 42 6.17 10.14 6.11
C ALA A 42 5.81 8.65 6.05
N PHE A 43 5.69 8.07 4.85
CA PHE A 43 5.39 6.63 4.69
C PHE A 43 6.51 5.73 5.25
N ARG A 44 7.78 6.15 5.17
CA ARG A 44 8.87 5.42 5.83
C ARG A 44 8.72 5.40 7.35
N LYS A 45 8.24 6.49 7.96
CA LYS A 45 7.95 6.53 9.41
C LYS A 45 6.79 5.60 9.75
N LEU A 46 5.71 5.64 8.97
CA LEU A 46 4.56 4.74 9.14
C LEU A 46 4.95 3.26 9.05
N LEU A 47 5.87 2.93 8.15
CA LEU A 47 6.40 1.56 8.00
C LEU A 47 7.41 1.16 9.08
N LYS A 48 7.87 2.09 9.93
CA LYS A 48 8.65 1.72 11.12
C LYS A 48 7.74 1.24 12.24
N SER A 49 6.55 1.82 12.37
CA SER A 49 5.55 1.41 13.37
C SER A 49 4.78 0.17 12.93
N ASP A 50 4.45 0.06 11.64
CA ASP A 50 3.78 -1.11 11.06
C ASP A 50 4.53 -1.54 9.78
N PRO A 51 5.57 -2.39 9.93
CA PRO A 51 6.38 -2.83 8.81
C PRO A 51 5.64 -3.68 7.79
N ASP A 52 4.52 -4.30 8.17
CA ASP A 52 3.80 -5.25 7.32
C ASP A 52 2.65 -4.61 6.55
N ASN A 53 2.35 -3.33 6.85
CA ASN A 53 1.31 -2.57 6.18
C ASN A 53 1.50 -2.47 4.67
N ALA A 54 0.82 -3.35 3.94
CA ALA A 54 0.92 -3.42 2.49
C ALA A 54 0.41 -2.13 1.83
N ALA A 55 -0.59 -1.46 2.41
CA ALA A 55 -1.14 -0.21 1.89
C ALA A 55 -0.14 0.95 2.01
N ASN A 56 0.43 1.18 3.19
CA ASN A 56 1.45 2.21 3.39
C ASN A 56 2.69 1.94 2.52
N ARG A 57 3.06 0.67 2.31
CA ARG A 57 4.17 0.31 1.42
C ARG A 57 3.84 0.55 -0.06
N ALA A 58 2.60 0.32 -0.48
CA ALA A 58 2.15 0.71 -1.81
C ALA A 58 2.16 2.24 -2.00
N SER A 59 1.69 3.01 -1.02
CA SER A 59 1.73 4.48 -1.08
C SER A 59 3.17 5.02 -1.10
N LEU A 60 4.10 4.40 -0.35
CA LEU A 60 5.53 4.69 -0.47
C LEU A 60 6.05 4.46 -1.89
N GLY A 61 5.66 3.34 -2.53
CA GLY A 61 6.03 3.06 -3.91
C GLY A 61 5.49 4.12 -4.88
N GLN A 62 4.28 4.62 -4.64
CA GLN A 62 3.68 5.70 -5.44
C GLN A 62 4.42 7.01 -5.26
N ALA A 63 4.73 7.40 -4.03
CA ALA A 63 5.51 8.61 -3.75
C ALA A 63 6.88 8.55 -4.44
N GLN A 64 7.57 7.41 -4.36
CA GLN A 64 8.85 7.18 -5.03
C GLN A 64 8.75 7.26 -6.55
N HIS A 65 7.69 6.68 -7.13
CA HIS A 65 7.47 6.70 -8.58
C HIS A 65 7.28 8.12 -9.09
N ARG A 66 6.39 8.87 -8.42
CA ARG A 66 6.11 10.28 -8.72
C ARG A 66 7.32 11.19 -8.50
N GLY A 67 8.14 10.88 -7.49
CA GLY A 67 9.43 11.55 -7.24
C GLY A 67 10.56 11.13 -8.18
N GLY A 68 10.29 10.40 -9.26
CA GLY A 68 11.28 10.01 -10.27
C GLY A 68 12.17 8.81 -9.89
N ASN A 69 11.94 8.19 -8.73
CA ASN A 69 12.71 7.04 -8.28
C ASN A 69 12.00 5.72 -8.62
N ALA A 70 11.92 5.44 -9.92
CA ALA A 70 11.25 4.25 -10.46
C ALA A 70 11.82 2.92 -9.91
N LYS A 71 13.14 2.86 -9.67
CA LYS A 71 13.80 1.67 -9.09
C LYS A 71 13.32 1.38 -7.66
N ALA A 72 13.28 2.41 -6.81
CA ALA A 72 12.78 2.26 -5.44
C ALA A 72 11.27 1.94 -5.43
N ALA A 73 10.50 2.61 -6.29
CA ALA A 73 9.07 2.37 -6.43
C ALA A 73 8.76 0.91 -6.77
N ARG A 74 9.49 0.33 -7.74
CA ARG A 74 9.37 -1.09 -8.11
C ARG A 74 9.55 -2.01 -6.91
N GLN A 75 10.60 -1.80 -6.12
CA GLN A 75 10.87 -2.61 -4.93
C GLN A 75 9.75 -2.49 -3.88
N SER A 76 9.24 -1.27 -3.65
CA SER A 76 8.15 -1.04 -2.70
C SER A 76 6.86 -1.72 -3.16
N TYR A 77 6.51 -1.63 -4.45
CA TYR A 77 5.33 -2.29 -5.00
C TYR A 77 5.42 -3.83 -4.98
N LEU A 78 6.59 -4.40 -5.26
CA LEU A 78 6.80 -5.85 -5.16
C LEU A 78 6.60 -6.34 -3.72
N LYS A 79 7.21 -5.68 -2.74
CA LYS A 79 7.02 -6.01 -1.32
C LYS A 79 5.58 -5.81 -0.85
N ALA A 80 4.88 -4.80 -1.35
CA ALA A 80 3.47 -4.61 -1.04
C ALA A 80 2.60 -5.75 -1.61
N LEU A 81 2.92 -6.26 -2.82
CA LEU A 81 2.27 -7.45 -3.38
C LEU A 81 2.58 -8.71 -2.56
N GLU A 82 3.82 -8.90 -2.13
CA GLU A 82 4.23 -10.02 -1.25
C GLU A 82 3.47 -10.01 0.08
N ASN A 83 3.24 -8.82 0.66
CA ASN A 83 2.46 -8.64 1.89
C ASN A 83 0.93 -8.68 1.68
N GLY A 84 0.47 -9.10 0.50
CA GLY A 84 -0.95 -9.32 0.24
C GLY A 84 -1.76 -8.06 -0.05
N PHE A 85 -1.16 -7.00 -0.59
CA PHE A 85 -1.90 -5.82 -1.03
C PHE A 85 -3.00 -6.20 -2.04
N GLN A 86 -4.23 -5.72 -1.79
CA GLN A 86 -5.36 -5.92 -2.67
C GLN A 86 -6.03 -4.61 -3.11
N PRO A 87 -6.51 -4.53 -4.36
CA PRO A 87 -6.39 -5.56 -5.39
C PRO A 87 -4.97 -5.59 -5.99
N ALA A 88 -4.41 -6.78 -6.15
CA ALA A 88 -3.08 -6.99 -6.73
C ALA A 88 -2.95 -6.40 -8.16
N SER A 89 -4.06 -6.33 -8.90
CA SER A 89 -4.13 -5.71 -10.24
C SER A 89 -3.65 -4.26 -10.24
N ARG A 90 -3.91 -3.49 -9.17
CA ARG A 90 -3.47 -2.10 -9.06
C ARG A 90 -1.94 -2.00 -9.06
N LEU A 91 -1.27 -2.83 -8.27
CA LEU A 91 0.20 -2.77 -8.20
C LEU A 91 0.85 -3.40 -9.42
N ARG A 92 0.26 -4.45 -10.00
CA ARG A 92 0.70 -5.00 -11.29
C ARG A 92 0.66 -3.94 -12.40
N TYR A 93 -0.40 -3.13 -12.44
CA TYR A 93 -0.49 -2.02 -13.38
C TYR A 93 0.62 -0.98 -13.14
N ARG A 94 0.86 -0.59 -11.88
CA ARG A 94 1.96 0.35 -11.53
C ARG A 94 3.34 -0.19 -11.92
N LEU A 95 3.57 -1.48 -11.68
CA LEU A 95 4.82 -2.16 -12.06
C LEU A 95 4.99 -2.21 -13.59
N ALA A 96 3.91 -2.44 -14.34
CA ALA A 96 3.94 -2.40 -15.79
C ALA A 96 4.29 -1.00 -16.32
N LEU A 97 3.71 0.06 -15.74
CA LEU A 97 4.07 1.44 -16.09
C LEU A 97 5.55 1.73 -15.85
N ILE A 98 6.06 1.35 -14.67
CA ILE A 98 7.48 1.50 -14.34
C ILE A 98 8.35 0.75 -15.34
N ALA A 99 7.98 -0.48 -15.73
CA ALA A 99 8.75 -1.25 -16.70
C ALA A 99 8.80 -0.59 -18.09
N LEU A 100 7.70 0.04 -18.53
CA LEU A 100 7.66 0.81 -19.77
C LEU A 100 8.51 2.09 -19.69
N GLU A 101 8.48 2.80 -18.57
CA GLU A 101 9.27 4.03 -18.36
C GLU A 101 10.76 3.75 -18.25
N THR A 102 11.14 2.71 -17.52
CA THR A 102 12.53 2.29 -17.41
C THR A 102 13.01 1.53 -18.64
N GLY A 103 12.10 1.32 -19.62
CA GLY A 103 12.32 0.65 -20.90
C GLY A 103 13.25 -0.52 -20.72
N ASP A 104 12.73 -1.65 -20.22
CA ASP A 104 13.48 -2.89 -20.00
C ASP A 104 14.42 -3.15 -21.18
N SER A 105 15.64 -2.66 -21.00
CA SER A 105 16.83 -2.83 -21.81
C SER A 105 17.55 -3.98 -21.14
N GLY A 106 16.88 -5.13 -21.10
CA GLY A 106 17.49 -6.42 -20.83
C GLY A 106 18.15 -6.95 -22.09
#